data_AF-A4WK13-F1
#
_entry.id   AF-A4WK13-F1
#
_cell.length_a   1.000
_cell.length_b   1.000
_cell.length_c   1.000
_cell.angle_alpha   90.00
_cell.angle_beta   90.00
_cell.angle_gamma   90.00
#
_symmetry.space_group_name_H-M   'P 1'
#
loop_
_entity.id
_entity.type
_entity.pdbx_description
1 polymer ?
#
loop_
_entity_poly.entity_id
_entity_poly.type
_entity_poly.pdbx_seq_one_letter_code
_entity_poly.pdbx_strand_id
1 'polypeptide(L)'
;MKVDLEFLQRVLETRKEEIKKAEEMGITEEDRAVVFLMNLPILLKRVGCKTGNLDMVVLGIALGHAYGGRVKSSLCALFAVAVAQKNKWEYAAEVWRRCLGADLETEVRLICGLSKIVEDFNLDELGSLSDVLEELRRA
;
A
#
# COMPACT_ATOMS: atom_id res chain seq x y z
N MET A 1 6.15 5.40 13.77
CA MET A 1 6.44 6.26 12.61
C MET A 1 5.24 7.19 12.41
N LYS A 2 5.43 8.52 12.35
CA LYS A 2 4.37 9.43 11.87
C LYS A 2 4.27 9.24 10.35
N VAL A 3 3.09 8.98 9.83
CA VAL A 3 2.83 9.14 8.40
C VAL A 3 3.22 10.59 8.07
N ASP A 4 4.16 10.77 7.15
CA ASP A 4 4.61 12.10 6.74
C ASP A 4 3.52 12.72 5.85
N LEU A 5 2.55 13.32 6.53
CA LEU A 5 1.42 14.02 5.92
C LEU A 5 1.91 15.21 5.07
N GLU A 6 3.05 15.81 5.39
CA GLU A 6 3.62 16.92 4.62
C GLU A 6 4.23 16.45 3.30
N PHE A 7 4.77 15.24 3.25
CA PHE A 7 5.20 14.61 2.00
C PHE A 7 3.99 14.30 1.11
N LEU A 8 2.94 13.69 1.67
CA LEU A 8 1.69 13.42 0.94
C LEU A 8 1.04 14.72 0.44
N GLN A 9 1.01 15.76 1.28
CA GLN A 9 0.43 17.05 0.94
C GLN A 9 1.23 17.77 -0.14
N ARG A 10 2.57 17.71 -0.12
CA ARG A 10 3.41 18.23 -1.21
C ARG A 10 3.18 17.50 -2.53
N VAL A 11 3.04 16.18 -2.50
CA VAL A 11 2.72 15.40 -3.72
C VAL A 11 1.37 15.84 -4.29
N LEU A 12 0.38 16.12 -3.45
CA LEU A 12 -0.94 16.64 -3.87
C LEU A 12 -0.87 18.07 -4.40
N GLU A 13 -0.10 18.97 -3.76
CA GLU A 13 0.06 20.36 -4.20
C GLU A 13 0.76 20.49 -5.56
N THR A 14 1.70 19.57 -5.85
CA THR A 14 2.41 19.54 -7.13
C THR A 14 1.49 19.11 -8.29
N ARG A 15 0.31 18.56 -8.00
CA ARG A 15 -0.65 17.98 -8.96
C ARG A 15 -1.83 18.89 -9.30
N LYS A 16 -1.72 20.18 -8.98
CA LYS A 16 -2.80 21.17 -9.16
C LYS A 16 -3.45 21.15 -10.55
N GLU A 17 -2.72 20.84 -11.62
CA GLU A 17 -3.26 20.80 -12.98
C GLU A 17 -4.07 19.53 -13.30
N GLU A 18 -3.68 18.37 -12.75
CA GLU A 18 -4.45 17.11 -12.89
C GLU A 18 -5.70 17.13 -12.02
N ILE A 19 -5.58 17.74 -10.83
CA ILE A 19 -6.70 18.09 -9.95
C ILE A 19 -7.71 18.97 -10.70
N LYS A 20 -7.23 19.99 -11.43
CA LYS A 20 -8.10 20.86 -12.23
C LYS A 20 -8.84 20.11 -13.35
N LYS A 21 -8.13 19.24 -14.09
CA LYS A 21 -8.72 18.44 -15.18
C LYS A 21 -9.76 17.43 -14.68
N ALA A 22 -9.51 16.79 -13.55
CA ALA A 22 -10.45 15.85 -12.96
C ALA A 22 -11.71 16.57 -12.44
N GLU A 23 -11.59 17.79 -11.91
CA GLU A 23 -12.73 18.64 -11.53
C GLU A 23 -13.56 19.05 -12.75
N GLU A 24 -12.91 19.38 -13.87
CA GLU A 24 -13.58 19.67 -15.15
C GLU A 24 -14.33 18.46 -15.73
N MET A 25 -13.93 17.23 -15.35
CA MET A 25 -14.62 15.97 -15.69
C MET A 25 -15.70 15.56 -14.68
N GLY A 26 -15.97 16.39 -13.66
CA GLY A 26 -16.99 16.11 -12.64
C GLY A 26 -16.52 15.17 -11.51
N ILE A 27 -15.22 14.90 -11.41
CA ILE A 27 -14.61 14.14 -10.32
C ILE A 27 -14.27 15.13 -9.20
N THR A 28 -15.02 15.07 -8.10
CA THR A 28 -14.85 15.93 -6.94
C THR A 28 -13.60 15.56 -6.12
N GLU A 29 -13.16 16.42 -5.20
CA GLU A 29 -12.10 16.07 -4.24
C GLU A 29 -12.47 14.82 -3.42
N GLU A 30 -13.75 14.63 -3.11
CA GLU A 30 -14.26 13.43 -2.42
C GLU A 30 -14.05 12.18 -3.27
N ASP A 31 -14.33 12.24 -4.57
CA ASP A 31 -14.10 11.11 -5.49
C ASP A 31 -12.62 10.73 -5.58
N ARG A 32 -11.71 11.71 -5.58
CA ARG A 32 -10.25 11.44 -5.55
C ARG A 32 -9.79 10.87 -4.23
N ALA A 33 -10.29 11.39 -3.11
CA ALA A 33 -9.99 10.85 -1.79
C ALA A 33 -10.45 9.39 -1.68
N VAL A 34 -11.62 9.07 -2.25
CA VAL A 34 -12.15 7.71 -2.32
C VAL A 34 -11.30 6.80 -3.20
N VAL A 35 -10.88 7.26 -4.39
CA VAL A 35 -9.96 6.50 -5.27
C VAL A 35 -8.62 6.24 -4.59
N PHE A 36 -8.04 7.25 -3.93
CA PHE A 36 -6.80 7.09 -3.17
C PHE A 36 -6.98 6.08 -2.02
N LEU A 37 -8.07 6.21 -1.24
CA LEU A 37 -8.40 5.29 -0.16
C LEU A 37 -8.50 3.86 -0.68
N MET A 38 -9.27 3.60 -1.73
CA MET A 38 -9.44 2.25 -2.31
C MET A 38 -8.12 1.62 -2.75
N ASN A 39 -7.19 2.44 -3.23
CA ASN A 39 -5.90 2.02 -3.75
C ASN A 39 -4.77 1.93 -2.71
N LEU A 40 -4.99 2.49 -1.51
CA LEU A 40 -4.01 2.55 -0.45
C LEU A 40 -3.34 1.20 -0.10
N PRO A 41 -4.05 0.06 -0.04
CA PRO A 41 -3.41 -1.24 0.22
C PRO A 41 -2.34 -1.62 -0.81
N ILE A 42 -2.59 -1.32 -2.09
CA ILE A 42 -1.69 -1.65 -3.19
C ILE A 42 -0.51 -0.70 -3.20
N LEU A 43 -0.77 0.60 -3.02
CA LEU A 43 0.27 1.63 -2.94
C LEU A 43 1.26 1.34 -1.82
N LEU A 44 0.79 1.00 -0.63
CA LEU A 44 1.66 0.67 0.50
C LEU A 44 2.53 -0.58 0.25
N LYS A 45 1.97 -1.62 -0.39
CA LYS A 45 2.74 -2.80 -0.77
C LYS A 45 3.87 -2.45 -1.73
N ARG A 46 3.57 -1.69 -2.79
CA ARG A 46 4.56 -1.35 -3.82
C ARG A 46 5.63 -0.41 -3.31
N VAL A 47 5.24 0.69 -2.64
CA VAL A 47 6.20 1.63 -2.03
C VAL A 47 7.04 0.92 -0.98
N GLY A 48 6.43 0.09 -0.14
CA GLY A 48 7.14 -0.72 0.84
C GLY A 48 8.18 -1.65 0.21
N CYS A 49 7.81 -2.35 -0.87
CA CYS A 49 8.73 -3.22 -1.59
C CYS A 49 9.86 -2.46 -2.28
N LYS A 50 9.57 -1.33 -2.94
CA LYS A 50 10.58 -0.49 -3.62
C LYS A 50 11.60 0.10 -2.63
N THR A 51 11.14 0.49 -1.44
CA THR A 51 11.97 1.13 -0.41
C THR A 51 12.60 0.15 0.58
N GLY A 52 12.29 -1.15 0.48
CA GLY A 52 12.68 -2.15 1.47
C GLY A 52 12.00 -1.99 2.84
N ASN A 53 10.97 -1.15 2.94
CA ASN A 53 10.20 -0.94 4.17
C ASN A 53 9.13 -2.04 4.33
N LEU A 54 9.52 -3.17 4.91
CA LEU A 54 8.65 -4.32 5.05
C LEU A 54 7.42 -4.03 5.93
N ASP A 55 7.55 -3.20 6.95
CA ASP A 55 6.41 -2.79 7.80
C ASP A 55 5.28 -2.16 6.99
N MET A 56 5.64 -1.37 5.97
CA MET A 56 4.70 -0.76 5.04
C MET A 56 4.02 -1.80 4.15
N VAL A 57 4.75 -2.82 3.70
CA VAL A 57 4.18 -3.95 2.95
C VAL A 57 3.14 -4.67 3.80
N VAL A 58 3.48 -5.00 5.04
CA VAL A 58 2.60 -5.69 5.98
C VAL A 58 1.37 -4.84 6.31
N LEU A 59 1.51 -3.52 6.44
CA LEU A 59 0.39 -2.60 6.60
C LEU A 59 -0.55 -2.62 5.37
N GLY A 60 0.02 -2.64 4.16
CA GLY A 60 -0.77 -2.79 2.94
C GLY A 60 -1.53 -4.12 2.89
N ILE A 61 -0.96 -5.22 3.40
CA ILE A 61 -1.67 -6.50 3.54
C ILE A 61 -2.83 -6.37 4.54
N ALA A 62 -2.58 -5.74 5.68
CA ALA A 62 -3.58 -5.55 6.72
C ALA A 62 -4.79 -4.75 6.23
N LEU A 63 -4.56 -3.66 5.48
CA LEU A 63 -5.62 -2.89 4.84
C LEU A 63 -6.33 -3.67 3.74
N GLY A 64 -5.60 -4.48 2.96
CA GLY A 64 -6.19 -5.36 1.96
C GLY A 64 -7.17 -6.37 2.57
N HIS A 65 -6.86 -6.92 3.74
CA HIS A 65 -7.80 -7.75 4.50
C HIS A 65 -9.02 -6.96 4.99
N ALA A 66 -8.81 -5.73 5.48
CA ALA A 66 -9.90 -4.87 5.96
C ALA A 66 -10.90 -4.58 4.84
N TYR A 67 -10.42 -4.15 3.68
CA TYR A 67 -11.26 -3.79 2.53
C TYR A 67 -11.93 -5.00 1.91
N GLY A 68 -11.30 -6.17 1.98
CA GLY A 68 -11.93 -7.44 1.59
C GLY A 68 -12.89 -8.03 2.64
N GLY A 69 -13.27 -7.29 3.69
CA GLY A 69 -14.21 -7.73 4.73
C GLY A 69 -13.66 -8.76 5.72
N ARG A 70 -12.36 -9.06 5.69
CA ARG A 70 -11.70 -10.05 6.56
C ARG A 70 -11.17 -9.41 7.84
N VAL A 71 -12.09 -8.95 8.69
CA VAL A 71 -11.79 -8.17 9.91
C VAL A 71 -10.80 -8.89 10.85
N LYS A 72 -11.00 -10.19 11.11
CA LYS A 72 -10.08 -10.97 11.98
C LYS A 72 -8.67 -11.02 11.41
N SER A 73 -8.53 -11.28 10.11
CA SER A 73 -7.24 -11.32 9.43
C SER A 73 -6.56 -9.95 9.42
N SER A 74 -7.33 -8.88 9.22
CA SER A 74 -6.82 -7.50 9.25
C SER A 74 -6.27 -7.12 10.63
N LEU A 75 -7.00 -7.43 11.71
CA LEU A 75 -6.54 -7.17 13.07
C LEU A 75 -5.25 -7.93 13.38
N CYS A 76 -5.14 -9.18 12.95
CA CYS A 76 -3.92 -9.96 13.13
C CYS A 76 -2.73 -9.41 12.35
N ALA A 77 -2.96 -9.01 11.10
CA ALA A 77 -1.94 -8.34 10.31
C ALA A 77 -1.52 -7.01 10.94
N LEU A 78 -2.46 -6.21 11.46
CA LEU A 78 -2.17 -4.97 12.20
C LEU A 78 -1.35 -5.21 13.46
N PHE A 79 -1.64 -6.26 14.23
CA PHE A 79 -0.82 -6.62 15.39
C PHE A 79 0.60 -6.99 14.97
N ALA A 80 0.78 -7.74 13.88
CA ALA A 80 2.10 -8.04 13.35
C ALA A 80 2.85 -6.76 12.92
N VAL A 81 2.18 -5.79 12.26
CA VAL A 81 2.76 -4.47 11.93
C VAL A 81 3.23 -3.74 13.19
N ALA A 82 2.37 -3.66 14.21
CA ALA A 82 2.69 -2.95 15.45
C ALA A 82 3.88 -3.56 16.20
N VAL A 83 4.07 -4.88 16.09
CA VAL A 83 5.21 -5.60 16.65
C VAL A 83 6.46 -5.40 15.79
N ALA A 84 6.34 -5.48 14.47
CA ALA A 84 7.43 -5.27 13.51
C ALA A 84 8.06 -3.88 13.67
N GLN A 85 7.24 -2.83 13.82
CA GLN A 85 7.67 -1.44 14.06
C GLN A 85 8.48 -1.24 15.34
N LYS A 86 8.48 -2.19 16.27
CA LYS A 86 9.34 -2.19 17.47
C LYS A 86 10.67 -2.91 17.23
N ASN A 87 11.06 -3.12 15.97
CA ASN A 87 12.21 -3.92 15.54
C ASN A 87 12.15 -5.37 16.05
N LYS A 88 10.95 -5.92 16.18
CA LYS A 88 10.71 -7.30 16.67
C LYS A 88 10.16 -8.19 15.55
N TRP A 89 10.90 -8.30 14.45
CA TRP A 89 10.43 -9.02 13.26
C TRP A 89 10.11 -10.49 13.51
N GLU A 90 10.92 -11.19 14.32
CA GLU A 90 10.67 -12.59 14.70
C GLU A 90 9.31 -12.78 15.39
N TYR A 91 8.96 -11.85 16.28
CA TYR A 91 7.66 -11.85 16.96
C TYR A 91 6.51 -11.48 16.02
N ALA A 92 6.74 -10.56 15.07
CA ALA A 92 5.76 -10.25 14.04
C ALA A 92 5.46 -11.49 13.18
N ALA A 93 6.50 -12.24 12.78
CA ALA A 93 6.37 -13.49 12.06
C ALA A 93 5.66 -14.58 12.89
N GLU A 94 5.90 -14.65 14.20
CA GLU A 94 5.18 -15.58 15.09
C GLU A 94 3.69 -15.24 15.20
N VAL A 95 3.35 -13.95 15.41
CA VAL A 95 1.96 -13.47 15.44
C VAL A 95 1.26 -13.79 14.12
N TRP A 96 1.94 -13.51 13.00
CA TRP A 96 1.44 -13.78 11.65
C TRP A 96 1.14 -15.27 11.48
N ARG A 97 2.12 -16.14 11.77
CA ARG A 97 1.98 -17.59 11.65
C ARG A 97 0.86 -18.13 12.51
N ARG A 98 0.75 -17.68 13.76
CA ARG A 98 -0.28 -18.16 14.69
C ARG A 98 -1.68 -17.73 14.29
N CYS A 99 -1.85 -16.51 13.78
CA CYS A 99 -3.18 -16.02 13.47
C CYS A 99 -3.62 -16.27 12.02
N LEU A 100 -2.71 -16.11 11.07
CA LEU A 100 -3.00 -16.20 9.64
C LEU A 100 -2.59 -17.55 9.04
N GLY A 101 -1.85 -18.38 9.79
CA GLY A 101 -1.42 -19.71 9.32
C GLY A 101 -0.39 -19.67 8.20
N ALA A 102 0.21 -18.51 7.94
CA ALA A 102 1.15 -18.28 6.85
C ALA A 102 2.52 -17.87 7.36
N ASP A 103 3.54 -18.03 6.53
CA ASP A 103 4.87 -17.49 6.81
C ASP A 103 4.99 -16.06 6.30
N LEU A 104 5.24 -15.12 7.21
CA LEU A 104 5.27 -13.68 6.92
C LEU A 104 6.35 -13.33 5.88
N GLU A 105 7.54 -13.91 6.00
CA GLU A 105 8.66 -13.61 5.12
C GLU A 105 8.38 -14.09 3.70
N THR A 106 7.83 -15.31 3.57
CA THR A 106 7.39 -15.86 2.28
C THR A 106 6.31 -15.00 1.64
N GLU A 107 5.32 -14.56 2.42
CA GLU A 107 4.22 -13.74 1.92
C GLU A 107 4.70 -12.36 1.43
N VAL A 108 5.57 -11.71 2.21
CA VAL A 108 6.20 -10.45 1.82
C VAL A 108 7.06 -10.62 0.57
N ARG A 109 7.87 -11.69 0.48
CA ARG A 109 8.68 -11.98 -0.72
C ARG A 109 7.81 -12.19 -1.96
N LEU A 110 6.70 -12.93 -1.84
CA LEU A 110 5.76 -13.14 -2.94
C LEU A 110 5.16 -11.81 -3.41
N ILE A 111 4.70 -10.98 -2.48
CA ILE A 111 4.11 -9.67 -2.79
C ILE A 111 5.13 -8.75 -3.46
N CYS A 112 6.36 -8.71 -2.97
CA CYS A 112 7.40 -7.89 -3.57
C CYS A 112 7.87 -8.43 -4.93
N GLY A 113 7.91 -9.76 -5.10
CA GLY A 113 8.17 -10.39 -6.40
C GLY A 113 7.08 -10.04 -7.42
N LEU A 114 5.81 -10.13 -7.03
CA LEU A 114 4.69 -9.73 -7.88
C LEU A 114 4.70 -8.24 -8.19
N SER A 115 4.99 -7.39 -7.20
CA SER A 115 5.12 -5.94 -7.41
C SER A 115 6.19 -5.62 -8.44
N LYS A 116 7.34 -6.30 -8.34
CA LYS A 116 8.42 -6.17 -9.32
C LYS A 116 8.01 -6.64 -10.72
N ILE A 117 7.30 -7.76 -10.85
CA ILE A 117 6.79 -8.22 -12.16
C ILE A 117 5.86 -7.17 -12.77
N VAL A 118 4.94 -6.61 -11.98
CA VAL A 118 4.04 -5.56 -12.46
C VAL A 118 4.84 -4.33 -12.94
N GLU A 119 5.90 -3.95 -12.22
CA GLU A 119 6.82 -2.87 -12.60
C GLU A 119 7.74 -3.20 -13.79
N ASP A 120 8.17 -4.43 -13.96
CA ASP A 120 9.06 -4.82 -15.06
C ASP A 120 8.29 -4.92 -16.38
N PHE A 121 7.02 -5.33 -16.33
CA PHE A 121 6.18 -5.58 -17.50
C PHE A 121 5.12 -4.50 -17.77
N ASN A 122 5.09 -3.42 -16.98
CA ASN A 122 4.13 -2.31 -17.12
C ASN A 122 2.66 -2.76 -17.11
N LEU A 123 2.33 -3.69 -16.21
CA LEU A 123 1.00 -4.29 -16.11
C LEU A 123 0.00 -3.43 -15.31
N ASP A 124 0.34 -2.16 -15.10
CA ASP A 124 -0.40 -1.20 -14.27
C ASP A 124 -1.77 -0.84 -14.88
N GLU A 125 -1.92 -1.01 -16.21
CA GLU A 125 -3.15 -0.78 -16.96
C GLU A 125 -4.32 -1.71 -16.56
N LEU A 126 -4.04 -2.87 -15.95
CA LEU A 126 -5.06 -3.86 -15.60
C LEU A 126 -5.85 -3.52 -14.31
N GLY A 127 -5.47 -2.48 -13.58
CA GLY A 127 -5.99 -2.20 -12.23
C GLY A 127 -6.53 -0.80 -11.96
N SER A 128 -6.71 0.07 -12.98
CA SER A 128 -7.09 1.49 -12.80
C SER A 128 -6.18 2.28 -11.84
N LEU A 129 -4.92 1.85 -11.68
CA LEU A 129 -3.89 2.50 -10.86
C LEU A 129 -2.79 3.18 -11.71
N SER A 130 -2.93 3.13 -13.05
CA SER A 130 -1.98 3.57 -14.07
C SER A 130 -1.21 4.84 -13.69
N ASP A 131 -1.93 5.93 -13.38
CA ASP A 131 -1.31 7.25 -13.32
C ASP A 131 -0.44 7.41 -12.05
N VAL A 132 -0.94 6.99 -10.88
CA VAL A 132 -0.19 7.07 -9.60
C VAL A 132 1.04 6.14 -9.60
N LEU A 133 0.97 5.03 -10.32
CA LEU A 133 2.07 4.06 -10.40
C LEU A 133 3.12 4.43 -11.46
N GLU A 134 2.71 5.06 -12.57
CA GLU A 134 3.63 5.59 -13.57
C GLU A 134 4.61 6.61 -12.98
N GLU A 135 4.16 7.48 -12.07
CA GLU A 135 5.05 8.48 -11.48
C GLU A 135 5.94 7.94 -10.37
N LEU A 136 5.47 6.95 -9.61
CA LEU A 136 6.36 6.20 -8.71
C LEU A 136 7.46 5.47 -9.48
N ARG A 137 7.26 5.15 -10.76
CA ARG A 137 8.30 4.55 -11.61
C ARG A 137 9.36 5.56 -12.06
N ARG A 138 8.97 6.83 -12.24
CA ARG A 138 9.85 7.90 -12.77
C ARG A 138 10.66 8.64 -11.68
N ALA A 139 10.27 8.52 -10.41
CA ALA A 139 10.97 9.07 -9.24
C ALA A 139 11.99 8.07 -8.65
#